data_AF-A0A1Q7UQT0-F1
#
_entry.id   AF-A0A1Q7UQT0-F1
#
_cell.length_a   1.000
_cell.length_b   1.000
_cell.length_c   1.000
_cell.angle_alpha   90.00
_cell.angle_beta   90.00
_cell.angle_gamma   90.00
#
_symmetry.space_group_name_H-M   'P 1'
#
loop_
_entity.id
_entity.type
_entity.pdbx_description
1 polymer ?
#
loop_
_entity_poly.entity_id
_entity_poly.type
_entity_poly.pdbx_seq_one_letter_code
_entity_poly.pdbx_strand_id
1 'polypeptide(L)'
;MATTPQITATKRQWRAPVGTVYVYDPSPLNWLFITWNTMEEPIRVDEDGRVVHALATDARWLDDRTLEMKVRTGVRFQDGQPFTAHNIKENFDEMQRWVAPHPPGTWLNFPKESVCEVVDDQTVRFHFPGPDGLALGKMRGFHIASSAFWQRQGFGYTKLGSGEGHW
;
A
#
# COMPACT_ATOMS: atom_id res chain seq x y z
N MET A 1 -15.97 -34.45 -35.50
CA MET A 1 -16.58 -33.17 -35.11
C MET A 1 -17.08 -33.32 -33.68
N ALA A 2 -16.34 -32.81 -32.69
CA ALA A 2 -16.72 -32.89 -31.29
C ALA A 2 -17.46 -31.59 -30.90
N THR A 3 -18.69 -31.73 -30.42
CA THR A 3 -19.54 -30.63 -29.96
C THR A 3 -19.11 -30.16 -28.58
N THR A 4 -18.63 -28.92 -28.48
CA THR A 4 -18.33 -28.25 -27.22
C THR A 4 -19.64 -28.01 -26.44
N PRO A 5 -19.72 -28.37 -25.14
CA PRO A 5 -20.89 -28.05 -24.33
C PRO A 5 -20.96 -26.54 -24.08
N GLN A 6 -22.10 -25.93 -24.38
CA GLN A 6 -22.40 -24.55 -23.97
C GLN A 6 -22.68 -24.53 -22.46
N ILE A 7 -21.80 -23.86 -21.70
CA ILE A 7 -22.05 -23.53 -20.30
C ILE A 7 -23.02 -22.34 -20.29
N THR A 8 -24.29 -22.61 -19.98
CA THR A 8 -25.29 -21.56 -19.78
C THR A 8 -24.97 -20.82 -18.49
N ALA A 9 -24.49 -19.58 -18.58
CA ALA A 9 -24.26 -18.73 -17.42
C ALA A 9 -25.60 -18.43 -16.74
N THR A 10 -25.89 -19.07 -15.61
CA THR A 10 -27.02 -18.71 -14.76
C THR A 10 -26.78 -17.30 -14.25
N LYS A 11 -27.56 -16.31 -14.71
CA LYS A 11 -27.55 -14.95 -14.17
C LYS A 11 -27.87 -15.05 -12.68
N ARG A 12 -26.85 -14.99 -11.83
CA ARG A 12 -27.02 -14.92 -10.38
C ARG A 12 -27.71 -13.59 -10.09
N GLN A 13 -29.02 -13.65 -9.83
CA GLN A 13 -29.82 -12.48 -9.53
C GLN A 13 -29.43 -12.01 -8.13
N TRP A 14 -28.54 -11.01 -8.07
CA TRP A 14 -28.19 -10.36 -6.81
C TRP A 14 -29.47 -9.74 -6.23
N ARG A 15 -29.87 -10.18 -5.04
CA ARG A 15 -30.98 -9.54 -4.33
C ARG A 15 -30.56 -8.12 -3.96
N ALA A 16 -31.50 -7.19 -4.03
CA ALA A 16 -31.27 -5.83 -3.53
C ALA A 16 -30.79 -5.91 -2.06
N PRO A 17 -29.76 -5.15 -1.66
CA PRO A 17 -29.32 -5.09 -0.26
C PRO A 17 -30.52 -4.76 0.65
N VAL A 18 -30.79 -5.60 1.65
CA VAL A 18 -31.94 -5.44 2.57
C VAL A 18 -31.59 -4.69 3.86
N GLY A 19 -30.35 -4.22 4.00
CA GLY A 19 -29.90 -3.51 5.19
C GLY A 19 -28.38 -3.36 5.25
N THR A 20 -27.90 -2.70 6.32
CA THR A 20 -26.48 -2.50 6.62
C THR A 20 -26.03 -3.51 7.67
N VAL A 21 -24.96 -4.25 7.40
CA VAL A 21 -24.28 -5.08 8.41
C VAL A 21 -23.18 -4.25 9.04
N TYR A 22 -23.27 -4.00 10.34
CA TYR A 22 -22.18 -3.41 11.11
C TYR A 22 -21.23 -4.55 11.52
N VAL A 23 -20.11 -4.68 10.82
CA VAL A 23 -19.04 -5.60 11.21
C VAL A 23 -18.19 -4.88 12.26
N TYR A 24 -18.18 -5.43 13.48
CA TYR A 24 -17.33 -4.96 14.57
C TYR A 24 -16.27 -6.02 14.86
N ASP A 25 -15.01 -5.70 14.59
CA ASP A 25 -13.86 -6.51 14.98
C ASP A 25 -13.19 -5.87 16.20
N PRO A 26 -13.31 -6.47 17.40
CA PRO A 26 -12.71 -5.93 18.63
C PRO A 26 -11.19 -6.11 18.70
N SER A 27 -10.57 -6.77 17.71
CA SER A 27 -9.14 -7.00 17.70
C SER A 27 -8.37 -5.68 17.62
N PRO A 28 -7.38 -5.45 18.50
CA PRO A 28 -6.49 -4.28 18.38
C PRO A 28 -5.59 -4.34 17.13
N LEU A 29 -5.60 -5.47 16.41
CA LEU A 29 -4.89 -5.67 15.15
C LEU A 29 -5.81 -5.59 13.94
N ASN A 30 -7.11 -5.25 14.09
CA ASN A 30 -8.08 -5.26 12.99
C ASN A 30 -7.60 -4.45 11.78
N TRP A 31 -6.91 -3.34 12.04
CA TRP A 31 -6.44 -2.41 11.04
C TRP A 31 -5.33 -2.98 10.16
N LEU A 32 -4.52 -3.89 10.71
CA LEU A 32 -3.50 -4.60 9.96
C LEU A 32 -4.17 -5.52 8.93
N PHE A 33 -5.28 -6.16 9.30
CA PHE A 33 -6.07 -6.93 8.35
C PHE A 33 -6.77 -6.04 7.32
N ILE A 34 -7.29 -4.87 7.72
CA ILE A 34 -7.87 -3.91 6.77
C ILE A 34 -6.82 -3.49 5.74
N THR A 35 -5.62 -3.08 6.18
CA THR A 35 -4.55 -2.65 5.27
C THR A 35 -4.12 -3.76 4.33
N TRP A 36 -3.87 -4.98 4.82
CA TRP A 36 -3.53 -6.13 3.96
C TRP A 36 -4.60 -6.54 2.95
N ASN A 37 -5.88 -6.28 3.23
CA ASN A 37 -6.97 -6.71 2.35
C ASN A 37 -7.54 -5.59 1.46
N THR A 38 -7.27 -4.32 1.78
CA THR A 38 -7.87 -3.17 1.09
C THR A 38 -6.86 -2.24 0.43
N MET A 39 -5.59 -2.33 0.82
CA MET A 39 -4.49 -1.55 0.26
C MET A 39 -3.47 -2.48 -0.42
N GLU A 40 -2.69 -1.89 -1.31
CA GLU A 40 -1.65 -2.60 -2.05
C GLU A 40 -0.29 -1.96 -1.74
N GLU A 41 0.76 -2.76 -1.73
CA GLU A 41 2.13 -2.32 -1.56
C GLU A 41 2.84 -2.15 -2.92
N PRO A 42 3.94 -1.39 -3.00
CA PRO A 42 4.79 -1.39 -4.20
C PRO A 42 5.45 -2.73 -4.45
N ILE A 43 5.83 -3.41 -3.37
CA ILE A 43 6.59 -4.66 -3.36
C ILE A 43 5.89 -5.63 -2.41
N ARG A 44 5.77 -6.89 -2.84
CA ARG A 44 5.20 -7.99 -2.07
C ARG A 44 6.18 -9.13 -1.89
N VAL A 45 5.78 -10.10 -1.09
CA VAL A 45 6.43 -11.39 -0.98
C VAL A 45 5.44 -12.45 -1.45
N ASP A 46 5.85 -13.30 -2.39
CA ASP A 46 5.03 -14.41 -2.88
C ASP A 46 5.01 -15.60 -1.90
N GLU A 47 4.26 -16.64 -2.24
CA GLU A 47 4.13 -17.85 -1.41
C GLU A 47 5.45 -18.60 -1.19
N ASP A 48 6.42 -18.42 -2.08
CA ASP A 48 7.76 -19.01 -2.00
C ASP A 48 8.76 -18.12 -1.23
N GLY A 49 8.30 -16.98 -0.70
CA GLY A 49 9.15 -16.05 0.04
C GLY A 49 9.98 -15.13 -0.85
N ARG A 50 9.70 -15.03 -2.16
CA ARG A 50 10.43 -14.16 -3.08
C ARG A 50 9.84 -12.76 -3.10
N VAL A 51 10.72 -11.77 -3.18
CA VAL A 51 10.35 -10.36 -3.38
C VAL A 51 9.82 -10.21 -4.81
N VAL A 52 8.58 -9.73 -4.95
CA VAL A 52 7.90 -9.54 -6.24
C VAL A 52 7.31 -8.14 -6.36
N HIS A 53 7.18 -7.65 -7.59
CA HIS A 53 6.61 -6.35 -7.89
C HIS A 53 5.07 -6.39 -7.83
N ALA A 54 4.49 -5.46 -7.06
CA ALA A 54 3.06 -5.26 -6.92
C ALA A 54 2.63 -3.95 -7.62
N LEU A 55 2.46 -2.83 -6.93
CA LEU A 55 2.25 -1.52 -7.59
C LEU A 55 3.49 -1.04 -8.34
N ALA A 56 4.68 -1.49 -7.94
CA ALA A 56 5.90 -1.26 -8.71
C ALA A 56 5.89 -2.10 -10.00
N THR A 57 6.65 -1.65 -10.99
CA THR A 57 6.98 -2.41 -12.20
C THR A 57 8.48 -2.69 -12.30
N ASP A 58 9.30 -1.82 -11.71
CA ASP A 58 10.75 -1.93 -11.64
C ASP A 58 11.26 -1.28 -10.36
N ALA A 59 12.33 -1.83 -9.79
CA ALA A 59 13.04 -1.22 -8.68
C ALA A 59 14.54 -1.54 -8.77
N ARG A 60 15.37 -0.51 -8.78
CA ARG A 60 16.82 -0.64 -8.99
C ARG A 60 17.62 0.38 -8.19
N TRP A 61 18.73 -0.07 -7.64
CA TRP A 61 19.71 0.82 -7.03
C TRP A 61 20.48 1.56 -8.13
N LEU A 62 20.49 2.90 -8.05
CA LEU A 62 21.30 3.75 -8.92
C LEU A 62 22.72 3.91 -8.37
N ASP A 63 22.83 3.86 -7.04
CA ASP A 63 24.06 3.86 -6.26
C ASP A 63 23.76 3.21 -4.89
N ASP A 64 24.69 3.28 -3.94
CA ASP A 64 24.56 2.65 -2.61
C ASP A 64 23.46 3.25 -1.73
N ARG A 65 22.84 4.37 -2.11
CA ARG A 65 21.90 5.15 -1.27
C ARG A 65 20.64 5.63 -2.00
N THR A 66 20.57 5.46 -3.32
CA THR A 66 19.42 5.88 -4.12
C THR A 66 18.76 4.69 -4.80
N LEU A 67 17.53 4.40 -4.40
CA LEU A 67 16.66 3.39 -5.00
C LEU A 67 15.65 4.07 -5.93
N GLU A 68 15.74 3.81 -7.23
CA GLU A 68 14.75 4.24 -8.21
C GLU A 68 13.67 3.16 -8.35
N MET A 69 12.41 3.58 -8.33
CA MET A 69 11.26 2.71 -8.51
C MET A 69 10.32 3.28 -9.56
N LYS A 70 9.89 2.42 -10.49
CA LYS A 70 8.82 2.71 -11.43
C LYS A 70 7.53 2.07 -10.98
N VAL A 71 6.41 2.75 -11.21
CA VAL A 71 5.08 2.30 -10.81
C VAL A 71 4.15 2.05 -12.00
N ARG A 72 3.12 1.22 -11.80
CA ARG A 72 2.15 0.83 -12.85
C ARG A 72 1.37 2.04 -13.40
N THR A 73 1.05 1.98 -14.69
CA THR A 73 0.05 2.86 -15.33
C THR A 73 -1.36 2.32 -15.15
N GLY A 74 -2.36 3.22 -15.21
CA GLY A 74 -3.77 2.85 -15.35
C GLY A 74 -4.42 2.25 -14.09
N VAL A 75 -3.69 2.20 -12.98
CA VAL A 75 -4.22 1.78 -11.68
C VAL A 75 -5.04 2.92 -11.06
N ARG A 76 -6.13 2.56 -10.39
CA ARG A 76 -7.00 3.50 -9.67
C ARG A 76 -7.30 2.98 -8.28
N PHE A 77 -7.44 3.90 -7.34
CA PHE A 77 -8.00 3.63 -6.02
C PHE A 77 -9.51 3.37 -6.12
N GLN A 78 -10.09 2.82 -5.06
CA GLN A 78 -11.51 2.47 -4.98
C GLN A 78 -12.44 3.71 -5.07
N ASP A 79 -11.92 4.90 -4.75
CA ASP A 79 -12.60 6.20 -4.89
C ASP A 79 -12.46 6.81 -6.31
N GLY A 80 -11.77 6.13 -7.22
CA GLY A 80 -11.53 6.56 -8.60
C GLY A 80 -10.27 7.42 -8.79
N GLN A 81 -9.58 7.83 -7.72
CA GLN A 81 -8.32 8.58 -7.83
C GLN A 81 -7.30 7.77 -8.65
N PRO A 82 -6.63 8.38 -9.65
CA PRO A 82 -5.55 7.70 -10.37
C PRO A 82 -4.35 7.49 -9.44
N PHE A 83 -3.72 6.32 -9.54
CA PHE A 83 -2.47 6.04 -8.83
C PHE A 83 -1.26 6.51 -9.64
N THR A 84 -0.39 7.29 -9.00
CA THR A 84 0.88 7.80 -9.57
C THR A 84 2.02 7.77 -8.54
N ALA A 85 3.22 8.09 -8.98
CA ALA A 85 4.40 8.30 -8.13
C ALA A 85 4.14 9.31 -6.99
N HIS A 86 3.26 10.28 -7.18
CA HIS A 86 2.89 11.24 -6.14
C HIS A 86 2.20 10.57 -4.94
N ASN A 87 1.42 9.51 -5.17
CA ASN A 87 0.82 8.75 -4.07
C ASN A 87 1.87 7.98 -3.28
N ILE A 88 2.90 7.43 -3.93
CA ILE A 88 4.02 6.80 -3.23
C ILE A 88 4.70 7.81 -2.32
N LYS A 89 4.97 9.02 -2.83
CA LYS A 89 5.56 10.09 -2.02
C LYS A 89 4.68 10.50 -0.84
N GLU A 90 3.39 10.75 -1.06
CA GLU A 90 2.45 11.13 0.01
C GLU A 90 2.42 10.09 1.12
N ASN A 91 2.26 8.82 0.76
CA ASN A 91 2.23 7.73 1.74
C ASN A 91 3.56 7.60 2.49
N PHE A 92 4.70 7.77 1.80
CA PHE A 92 6.02 7.73 2.43
C PHE A 92 6.18 8.86 3.45
N ASP A 93 5.81 10.08 3.07
CA ASP A 93 5.90 11.27 3.92
C ASP A 93 4.96 11.15 5.14
N GLU A 94 3.74 10.63 4.96
CA GLU A 94 2.80 10.38 6.07
C GLU A 94 3.33 9.34 7.05
N MET A 95 3.93 8.25 6.56
CA MET A 95 4.52 7.22 7.42
C MET A 95 5.72 7.73 8.22
N GLN A 96 6.58 8.54 7.61
CA GLN A 96 7.79 9.09 8.23
C GLN A 96 7.50 10.06 9.40
N ARG A 97 6.25 10.55 9.54
CA ARG A 97 5.85 11.36 10.68
C ARG A 97 5.82 10.59 12.00
N TRP A 98 5.74 9.26 11.93
CA TRP A 98 5.47 8.41 13.09
C TRP A 98 6.69 7.57 13.47
N VAL A 99 6.91 7.43 14.78
CA VAL A 99 8.02 6.62 15.31
C VAL A 99 7.75 5.13 15.12
N ALA A 100 6.50 4.69 15.29
CA ALA A 100 6.08 3.30 15.14
C ALA A 100 4.74 3.23 14.39
N PRO A 101 4.72 3.48 13.07
CA PRO A 101 3.49 3.40 12.29
C PRO A 101 2.95 1.96 12.18
N HIS A 102 3.74 0.93 12.53
CA HIS A 102 3.34 -0.47 12.42
C HIS A 102 3.56 -1.31 13.71
N PRO A 103 2.66 -2.25 14.07
CA PRO A 103 2.76 -3.14 15.23
C PRO A 103 3.94 -4.12 15.19
N PRO A 104 4.43 -4.58 14.01
CA PRO A 104 5.71 -5.27 13.93
C PRO A 104 6.89 -4.44 14.44
N GLY A 105 6.72 -3.18 14.83
CA GLY A 105 7.79 -2.38 15.42
C GLY A 105 8.64 -1.65 14.37
N THR A 106 9.65 -0.94 14.88
CA THR A 106 10.38 0.08 14.11
C THR A 106 11.39 -0.46 13.09
N TRP A 107 11.68 -1.77 13.11
CA TRP A 107 12.68 -2.36 12.21
C TRP A 107 12.23 -2.41 10.74
N LEU A 108 10.93 -2.28 10.47
CA LEU A 108 10.40 -2.11 9.11
C LEU A 108 10.39 -0.64 8.66
N ASN A 109 10.72 0.31 9.54
CA ASN A 109 10.76 1.71 9.16
C ASN A 109 11.99 2.01 8.29
N PHE A 110 11.80 2.93 7.37
CA PHE A 110 12.91 3.61 6.72
C PHE A 110 13.59 4.55 7.72
N PRO A 111 14.89 4.83 7.58
CA PRO A 111 15.54 5.87 8.37
C PRO A 111 14.77 7.19 8.28
N LYS A 112 14.69 7.95 9.38
CA LYS A 112 13.87 9.16 9.47
C LYS A 112 14.31 10.25 8.49
N GLU A 113 15.60 10.28 8.17
CA GLU A 113 16.22 11.21 7.24
C GLU A 113 16.05 10.80 5.77
N SER A 114 15.38 9.68 5.49
CA SER A 114 15.15 9.23 4.12
C SER A 114 14.13 10.13 3.41
N VAL A 115 14.34 10.36 2.12
CA VAL A 115 13.50 11.25 1.31
C VAL A 115 12.95 10.50 0.11
N CYS A 116 11.65 10.64 -0.15
CA CYS A 116 11.04 10.22 -1.41
C CYS A 116 10.92 11.43 -2.35
N GLU A 117 11.62 11.38 -3.47
CA GLU A 117 11.60 12.33 -4.57
C GLU A 117 10.71 11.77 -5.70
N VAL A 118 9.82 12.59 -6.24
CA VAL A 118 9.08 12.26 -7.47
C VAL A 118 9.88 12.78 -8.65
N VAL A 119 10.29 11.89 -9.55
CA VAL A 119 11.04 12.24 -10.77
C VAL A 119 10.06 12.57 -11.89
N ASP A 120 8.99 11.79 -12.02
CA ASP A 120 7.87 11.99 -12.94
C ASP A 120 6.62 11.24 -12.39
N ASP A 121 5.49 11.29 -13.11
CA ASP A 121 4.23 10.66 -12.71
C ASP A 121 4.32 9.14 -12.43
N GLN A 122 5.38 8.49 -12.91
CA GLN A 122 5.56 7.04 -12.82
C GLN A 122 6.84 6.61 -12.12
N THR A 123 7.67 7.56 -11.69
CA THR A 123 9.00 7.27 -11.17
C THR A 123 9.25 8.03 -9.89
N VAL A 124 9.64 7.30 -8.84
CA VAL A 124 10.16 7.88 -7.59
C VAL A 124 11.60 7.46 -7.36
N ARG A 125 12.33 8.27 -6.61
CA ARG A 125 13.63 7.94 -6.04
C ARG A 125 13.58 8.07 -4.53
N PHE A 126 13.96 7.00 -3.85
CA PHE A 126 14.17 7.01 -2.42
C PHE A 126 15.64 7.26 -2.15
N HIS A 127 15.93 8.32 -1.39
CA HIS A 127 17.28 8.67 -0.93
C HIS A 127 17.42 8.30 0.53
N PHE A 128 18.38 7.45 0.84
CA PHE A 128 18.64 6.98 2.21
C PHE A 128 19.90 7.64 2.79
N PRO A 129 19.96 7.91 4.11
CA PRO A 129 21.14 8.50 4.75
C PRO A 129 22.36 7.57 4.73
N GLY A 130 22.15 6.27 4.51
CA GLY A 130 23.19 5.27 4.32
C GLY A 130 22.64 4.05 3.58
N PRO A 131 23.51 3.10 3.19
CA PRO A 131 23.08 1.89 2.49
C PRO A 131 22.07 1.08 3.32
N ASP A 132 20.93 0.76 2.71
CA ASP A 132 19.87 -0.04 3.34
C ASP A 132 19.50 -1.22 2.45
N GLY A 133 20.23 -2.32 2.61
CA GLY A 133 19.99 -3.55 1.83
C GLY A 133 18.62 -4.18 2.05
N LEU A 134 17.88 -3.76 3.10
CA LEU A 134 16.53 -4.23 3.37
C LEU A 134 15.45 -3.29 2.84
N ALA A 135 15.80 -2.17 2.19
CA ALA A 135 14.84 -1.17 1.74
C ALA A 135 13.67 -1.76 0.93
N LEU A 136 13.96 -2.64 -0.05
CA LEU A 136 12.93 -3.35 -0.82
C LEU A 136 12.08 -4.28 0.04
N GLY A 137 12.69 -4.97 1.01
CA GLY A 137 11.99 -5.85 1.94
C GLY A 137 11.06 -5.07 2.87
N LYS A 138 11.44 -3.86 3.29
CA LYS A 138 10.62 -2.97 4.13
C LYS A 138 9.34 -2.51 3.43
N MET A 139 9.36 -2.41 2.09
CA MET A 139 8.20 -2.03 1.28
C MET A 139 7.03 -3.02 1.36
N ARG A 140 7.24 -4.25 1.85
CA ARG A 140 6.14 -5.21 2.12
C ARG A 140 5.15 -4.75 3.18
N GLY A 141 5.56 -3.81 4.05
CA GLY A 141 4.69 -3.17 5.04
C GLY A 141 4.26 -1.77 4.60
N PHE A 142 4.67 -1.33 3.41
CA PHE A 142 4.40 0.01 2.90
C PHE A 142 3.08 0.01 2.12
N HIS A 143 1.97 0.02 2.86
CA HIS A 143 0.63 0.04 2.28
C HIS A 143 0.31 1.42 1.67
N ILE A 144 -0.16 1.42 0.42
CA ILE A 144 -0.49 2.65 -0.30
C ILE A 144 -1.99 2.92 -0.21
N ALA A 145 -2.34 3.98 0.52
CA ALA A 145 -3.68 4.52 0.61
C ALA A 145 -3.91 5.70 -0.34
N SER A 146 -5.18 5.99 -0.62
CA SER A 146 -5.57 7.16 -1.42
C SER A 146 -5.40 8.45 -0.62
N SER A 147 -5.28 9.59 -1.30
CA SER A 147 -5.15 10.89 -0.61
C SER A 147 -6.39 11.21 0.24
N ALA A 148 -7.57 10.72 -0.17
CA ALA A 148 -8.80 10.90 0.60
C ALA A 148 -8.75 10.19 1.97
N PHE A 149 -8.07 9.04 2.06
CA PHE A 149 -7.85 8.36 3.34
C PHE A 149 -7.05 9.25 4.30
N TRP A 150 -5.90 9.75 3.85
CA TRP A 150 -5.02 10.60 4.65
C TRP A 150 -5.66 11.91 5.08
N GLN A 151 -6.39 12.56 4.17
CA GLN A 151 -7.03 13.85 4.44
C GLN A 151 -8.21 13.75 5.42
N ARG A 152 -8.94 12.63 5.43
CA ARG A 152 -10.19 12.52 6.20
C ARG A 152 -10.04 11.75 7.51
N GLN A 153 -9.26 10.67 7.49
CA GLN A 153 -9.19 9.72 8.60
C GLN A 153 -7.75 9.55 9.08
N GLY A 154 -6.82 9.30 8.15
CA GLY A 154 -5.54 8.66 8.47
C GLY A 154 -5.76 7.38 9.28
N PHE A 155 -4.75 7.00 10.05
CA PHE A 155 -4.88 5.94 11.08
C PHE A 155 -5.59 6.46 12.35
N GLY A 156 -6.58 7.33 12.20
CA GLY A 156 -7.28 7.99 13.31
C GLY A 156 -6.59 9.24 13.84
N TYR A 157 -5.34 9.54 13.46
CA TYR A 157 -4.62 10.74 13.91
C TYR A 157 -5.24 12.06 13.47
N THR A 158 -5.96 12.12 12.35
CA THR A 158 -6.69 13.35 11.99
C THR A 158 -7.73 13.70 13.06
N LYS A 159 -8.17 12.71 13.85
CA LYS A 159 -9.07 12.89 15.00
C LYS A 159 -8.33 12.85 16.35
N LEU A 160 -7.28 12.05 16.48
CA LEU A 160 -6.66 11.68 17.77
C LEU A 160 -5.21 12.16 17.94
N GLY A 161 -4.57 12.68 16.90
CA GLY A 161 -3.17 13.12 16.91
C GLY A 161 -2.12 12.00 17.03
N SER A 162 -2.51 10.73 16.94
CA SER A 162 -1.64 9.55 17.09
C SER A 162 -1.75 8.60 15.89
N GLY A 163 -0.59 8.14 15.39
CA GLY A 163 -0.48 7.10 14.37
C GLY A 163 -0.64 5.67 14.91
N GLU A 164 -0.79 5.50 16.22
CA GLU A 164 -1.24 4.22 16.79
C GLU A 164 -2.68 4.02 16.31
N GLY A 165 -2.86 3.08 15.37
CA GLY A 165 -4.12 2.81 14.69
C GLY A 165 -5.25 2.41 15.64
N HIS A 166 -5.86 3.40 16.28
CA HIS A 166 -7.13 3.29 16.98
C HIS A 166 -8.25 3.42 15.94
N TRP A 167 -8.62 2.29 15.35
CA TRP A 167 -9.76 2.18 14.42
C TRP A 167 -11.03 1.79 15.15
#